data_AF-A0A8T7KFW1-F1
#
_entry.id   AF-A0A8T7KFW1-F1
#
_cell.length_a   1.000
_cell.length_b   1.000
_cell.length_c   1.000
_cell.angle_alpha   90.00
_cell.angle_beta   90.00
_cell.angle_gamma   90.00
#
_symmetry.space_group_name_H-M   'P 1'
#
loop_
_entity.id
_entity.type
_entity.pdbx_description
1 polymer ?
#
loop_
_entity_poly.entity_id
_entity_poly.type
_entity_poly.pdbx_seq_one_letter_code
_entity_poly.pdbx_strand_id
1 'polypeptide(L)'
;MPKWLVRLEGEKFDLEDLPSLLCSPKHTVIEEDGLYYLESSDFDSLGSAYEVREHAIAIIKMLNGAMKLYIPSFRGVYEGGVTMIEEDGRRHHYVYLEGSIELRSKVSANLTVTTSNNTQQTDSLPSTIESWISLAKADTAVADALHFFRENTWISLYKVYEIISGDVGGQQAIIKKGWATKHSLSRFTQTAQSKAALGDLARHAANKFKPPAQPMSIQEAESLVRGIMLSWLSSKT
;
A
#
# COMPACT_ATOMS: atom_id res chain seq x y z
N MET A 1 -29.28 8.74 11.27
CA MET A 1 -28.17 9.63 10.87
C MET A 1 -27.88 9.38 9.40
N PRO A 2 -27.53 10.42 8.62
CA PRO A 2 -27.19 10.25 7.20
C PRO A 2 -25.98 9.32 7.06
N LYS A 3 -25.99 8.47 6.03
CA LYS A 3 -24.90 7.56 5.69
C LYS A 3 -23.98 8.22 4.68
N TRP A 4 -22.67 8.10 4.88
CA TRP A 4 -21.66 8.62 3.94
C TRP A 4 -21.01 7.50 3.15
N LEU A 5 -20.92 7.69 1.83
CA LEU A 5 -20.21 6.82 0.90
C LEU A 5 -19.15 7.64 0.15
N VAL A 6 -18.02 7.02 -0.17
CA VAL A 6 -16.99 7.65 -1.01
C VAL A 6 -16.79 6.81 -2.25
N ARG A 7 -17.06 7.39 -3.42
CA ARG A 7 -16.88 6.70 -4.69
C ARG A 7 -15.39 6.46 -4.93
N LEU A 8 -15.05 5.23 -5.28
CA LEU A 8 -13.72 4.84 -5.70
C LEU A 8 -13.68 4.80 -7.22
N GLU A 9 -12.66 5.45 -7.77
CA GLU A 9 -12.33 5.36 -9.18
C GLU A 9 -10.92 4.79 -9.35
N GLY A 10 -10.65 4.24 -10.53
CA GLY A 10 -9.43 3.51 -10.83
C GLY A 10 -9.64 2.56 -11.99
N GLU A 11 -8.67 1.69 -12.22
CA GLU A 11 -8.85 0.63 -13.21
C GLU A 11 -9.89 -0.37 -12.71
N LYS A 12 -10.83 -0.75 -13.59
CA LYS A 12 -11.88 -1.73 -13.27
C LYS A 12 -11.31 -2.99 -12.61
N PHE A 13 -10.18 -3.46 -13.12
CA PHE A 13 -9.49 -4.63 -12.60
C PHE A 13 -9.07 -4.48 -11.12
N ASP A 14 -8.57 -3.31 -10.73
CA ASP A 14 -8.17 -3.05 -9.34
C ASP A 14 -9.39 -2.87 -8.42
N LEU A 15 -10.49 -2.30 -8.95
CA LEU A 15 -11.72 -2.08 -8.21
C LEU A 15 -12.47 -3.38 -7.90
N GLU A 16 -12.50 -4.33 -8.84
CA GLU A 16 -13.19 -5.63 -8.69
C GLU A 16 -12.61 -6.50 -7.56
N ASP A 17 -11.32 -6.37 -7.24
CA ASP A 17 -10.69 -7.12 -6.15
C ASP A 17 -11.12 -6.59 -4.75
N LEU A 18 -11.48 -5.30 -4.63
CA LEU A 18 -11.67 -4.60 -3.35
C LEU A 18 -12.84 -5.12 -2.48
N PRO A 19 -14.06 -5.39 -3.02
CA PRO A 19 -15.16 -5.88 -2.20
C PRO A 19 -14.86 -7.20 -1.49
N SER A 20 -13.96 -8.01 -2.05
CA SER A 20 -13.54 -9.29 -1.46
C SER A 20 -12.44 -9.16 -0.43
N LEU A 21 -11.73 -8.02 -0.38
CA LEU A 21 -10.57 -7.79 0.49
C LEU A 21 -10.85 -6.80 1.62
N LEU A 22 -11.87 -5.95 1.48
CA LEU A 22 -12.34 -5.01 2.49
C LEU A 22 -13.81 -5.31 2.80
N CYS A 23 -14.04 -6.16 3.80
CA CYS A 23 -15.37 -6.66 4.13
C CYS A 23 -15.78 -6.36 5.58
N SER A 24 -14.92 -5.75 6.40
CA SER A 24 -15.23 -5.46 7.80
C SER A 24 -16.06 -4.19 7.98
N PRO A 25 -16.86 -4.09 9.05
CA PRO A 25 -17.56 -2.86 9.39
C PRO A 25 -16.67 -1.61 9.58
N LYS A 26 -15.34 -1.79 9.71
CA LYS A 26 -14.42 -0.66 9.81
C LYS A 26 -14.17 -0.04 8.44
N HIS A 27 -13.95 -0.86 7.42
CA HIS A 27 -13.79 -0.42 6.04
C HIS A 27 -14.39 -1.51 5.13
N THR A 28 -15.48 -1.17 4.46
CA THR A 28 -16.11 -2.06 3.48
C THR A 28 -16.05 -1.39 2.11
N VAL A 29 -15.75 -2.15 1.07
CA VAL A 29 -16.03 -1.70 -0.30
C VAL A 29 -17.26 -2.43 -0.83
N ILE A 30 -18.23 -1.66 -1.30
CA ILE A 30 -19.44 -2.19 -1.93
C ILE A 30 -19.47 -1.83 -3.41
N GLU A 31 -20.12 -2.67 -4.21
CA GLU A 31 -20.44 -2.40 -5.61
C GLU A 31 -21.94 -2.09 -5.74
N GLU A 32 -22.28 -0.95 -6.31
CA GLU A 32 -23.65 -0.56 -6.68
C GLU A 32 -23.66 -0.08 -8.14
N ASP A 33 -24.46 -0.73 -8.99
CA ASP A 33 -24.63 -0.37 -10.41
C ASP A 33 -23.30 -0.23 -11.19
N GLY A 34 -22.32 -1.09 -10.88
CA GLY A 34 -20.98 -1.08 -11.50
C GLY A 34 -20.07 0.05 -11.01
N LEU A 35 -20.46 0.76 -9.95
CA LEU A 35 -19.64 1.74 -9.24
C LEU A 35 -19.23 1.18 -7.88
N TYR A 36 -18.02 1.53 -7.44
CA TYR A 36 -17.47 1.06 -6.17
C TYR A 36 -17.47 2.18 -5.15
N TYR A 37 -17.86 1.86 -3.92
CA TYR A 37 -17.93 2.82 -2.82
C TYR A 37 -17.21 2.28 -1.58
N LEU A 38 -16.38 3.13 -0.97
CA LEU A 38 -15.84 2.92 0.35
C LEU A 38 -16.87 3.36 1.40
N GLU A 39 -17.19 2.45 2.30
CA GLU A 39 -17.90 2.68 3.56
C GLU A 39 -16.93 2.57 4.72
N SER A 40 -17.08 3.45 5.72
CA SER A 40 -16.31 3.35 6.95
C SER A 40 -17.08 3.93 8.12
N SER A 41 -17.02 3.25 9.27
CA SER A 41 -17.49 3.79 10.55
C SER A 41 -16.75 5.06 10.98
N ASP A 42 -15.59 5.37 10.39
CA ASP A 42 -14.91 6.64 10.62
C ASP A 42 -15.73 7.84 10.11
N PHE A 43 -16.63 7.62 9.14
CA PHE A 43 -17.45 8.68 8.56
C PHE A 43 -18.67 9.03 9.41
N ASP A 44 -19.10 8.13 10.30
CA ASP A 44 -20.35 8.27 11.08
C ASP A 44 -20.36 9.51 11.98
N SER A 45 -19.18 9.98 12.39
CA SER A 45 -19.01 11.15 13.26
C SER A 45 -18.77 12.47 12.51
N LEU A 46 -18.65 12.43 11.18
CA LEU A 46 -18.27 13.58 10.36
C LEU A 46 -19.50 14.36 9.88
N GLY A 47 -19.41 15.69 9.94
CA GLY A 47 -20.54 16.58 9.70
C GLY A 47 -20.63 17.12 8.27
N SER A 48 -19.59 16.92 7.46
CA SER A 48 -19.52 17.49 6.11
C SER A 48 -18.87 16.58 5.08
N ALA A 49 -19.27 16.75 3.81
CA ALA A 49 -18.67 16.03 2.70
C ALA A 49 -17.16 16.30 2.56
N TYR A 50 -16.70 17.51 2.91
CA TYR A 50 -15.28 17.85 2.91
C TYR A 50 -14.49 17.05 3.95
N GLU A 51 -14.98 16.97 5.20
CA GLU A 51 -14.33 16.19 6.25
C GLU A 51 -14.28 14.70 5.89
N VAL A 52 -15.37 14.17 5.32
CA VAL A 52 -15.45 12.79 4.84
C VAL A 52 -14.42 12.55 3.74
N ARG A 53 -14.31 13.46 2.77
CA ARG A 53 -13.34 13.37 1.67
C ARG A 53 -11.91 13.31 2.19
N GLU A 54 -11.51 14.21 3.08
CA GLU A 54 -10.14 14.26 3.61
C GLU A 54 -9.79 12.97 4.37
N HIS A 55 -10.72 12.46 5.19
CA HIS A 55 -10.54 11.18 5.88
C HIS A 55 -10.46 10.01 4.91
N ALA A 56 -11.30 10.01 3.87
CA ALA A 56 -11.30 8.97 2.86
C ALA A 56 -10.01 8.96 2.03
N ILE A 57 -9.48 10.13 1.67
CA ILE A 57 -8.19 10.26 0.98
C ILE A 57 -7.07 9.65 1.83
N ALA A 58 -7.08 9.86 3.16
CA ALA A 58 -6.11 9.24 4.05
C ALA A 58 -6.25 7.69 4.06
N ILE A 59 -7.49 7.18 4.14
CA ILE A 59 -7.76 5.73 4.09
C ILE A 59 -7.32 5.14 2.74
N ILE A 60 -7.66 5.78 1.62
CA ILE A 60 -7.30 5.35 0.26
C ILE A 60 -5.78 5.31 0.08
N LYS A 61 -5.03 6.26 0.65
CA LYS A 61 -3.55 6.23 0.62
C LYS A 61 -3.00 4.98 1.31
N MET A 62 -3.52 4.63 2.49
CA MET A 62 -3.12 3.42 3.22
C MET A 62 -3.53 2.15 2.47
N LEU A 63 -4.76 2.14 1.93
CA LEU A 63 -5.28 1.06 1.10
C LEU A 63 -4.38 0.81 -0.11
N ASN A 64 -4.01 1.85 -0.85
CA ASN A 64 -3.17 1.72 -2.04
C ASN A 64 -1.79 1.12 -1.70
N GLY A 65 -1.19 1.51 -0.58
CA GLY A 65 0.06 0.91 -0.11
C GLY A 65 -0.09 -0.57 0.28
N ALA A 66 -1.15 -0.89 1.04
CA ALA A 66 -1.42 -2.26 1.48
C ALA A 66 -1.73 -3.19 0.30
N MET A 67 -2.54 -2.71 -0.65
CA MET A 67 -2.88 -3.42 -1.87
C MET A 67 -1.69 -3.59 -2.79
N LYS A 68 -0.82 -2.58 -2.93
CA LYS A 68 0.43 -2.74 -3.69
C LYS A 68 1.34 -3.79 -3.07
N LEU A 69 1.42 -3.81 -1.74
CA LEU A 69 2.19 -4.81 -1.01
C LEU A 69 1.62 -6.22 -1.21
N TYR A 70 0.31 -6.36 -1.24
CA TYR A 70 -0.37 -7.63 -1.43
C TYR A 70 -0.35 -8.11 -2.89
N ILE A 71 -0.73 -7.25 -3.82
CA ILE A 71 -0.83 -7.45 -5.27
C ILE A 71 0.15 -6.50 -5.96
N PRO A 72 1.37 -6.97 -6.35
CA PRO A 72 2.37 -6.11 -6.98
C PRO A 72 1.90 -5.38 -8.25
N SER A 73 0.90 -5.93 -8.96
CA SER A 73 0.34 -5.32 -10.16
C SER A 73 -0.67 -4.19 -9.88
N PHE A 74 -1.13 -4.02 -8.64
CA PHE A 74 -2.11 -2.99 -8.27
C PHE A 74 -1.57 -1.60 -8.61
N ARG A 75 -2.40 -0.76 -9.24
CA ARG A 75 -2.05 0.59 -9.69
C ARG A 75 -2.64 1.67 -8.79
N GLY A 76 -3.68 1.33 -8.04
CA GLY A 76 -4.27 2.23 -7.06
C GLY A 76 -5.67 2.67 -7.45
N VAL A 77 -6.42 3.06 -6.44
CA VAL A 77 -7.71 3.73 -6.58
C VAL A 77 -7.64 5.14 -6.01
N TYR A 78 -8.55 6.00 -6.42
CA TYR A 78 -8.63 7.39 -5.99
C TYR A 78 -10.08 7.78 -5.64
N GLU A 79 -10.22 8.90 -4.95
CA GLU A 79 -11.53 9.43 -4.56
C GLU A 79 -12.20 10.06 -5.79
N GLY A 80 -13.40 9.59 -6.12
CA GLY A 80 -14.20 10.04 -7.27
C GLY A 80 -15.47 10.80 -6.88
N GLY A 81 -15.62 11.17 -5.61
CA GLY A 81 -16.76 11.91 -5.07
C GLY A 81 -17.25 11.36 -3.73
N VAL A 82 -17.93 12.22 -2.98
CA VAL A 82 -18.61 11.86 -1.72
C VAL A 82 -20.11 11.84 -1.96
N THR A 83 -20.81 10.85 -1.39
CA THR A 83 -22.27 10.73 -1.44
C THR A 83 -22.83 10.66 -0.02
N MET A 84 -23.76 11.55 0.29
CA MET A 84 -24.59 11.47 1.50
C MET A 84 -25.90 10.79 1.17
N ILE A 85 -26.34 9.83 1.98
CA ILE A 85 -27.67 9.22 1.90
C ILE A 85 -28.45 9.63 3.15
N GLU A 86 -29.54 10.36 2.97
CA GLU A 86 -30.46 10.72 4.06
C GLU A 86 -31.28 9.52 4.54
N GLU A 87 -31.95 9.66 5.69
CA GLU A 87 -32.78 8.60 6.27
C GLU A 87 -33.97 8.21 5.38
N ASP A 88 -34.42 9.11 4.51
CA ASP A 88 -35.48 8.87 3.52
C ASP A 88 -34.94 8.31 2.19
N GLY A 89 -33.64 8.05 2.10
CA GLY A 89 -32.98 7.50 0.92
C GLY A 89 -32.54 8.52 -0.12
N ARG A 90 -32.79 9.83 0.07
CA ARG A 90 -32.29 10.87 -0.85
C ARG A 90 -30.76 10.91 -0.84
N ARG A 91 -30.17 10.97 -2.05
CA ARG A 91 -28.72 11.03 -2.25
C ARG A 91 -28.26 12.44 -2.61
N HIS A 92 -27.22 12.93 -1.94
CA HIS A 92 -26.51 14.17 -2.28
C HIS A 92 -25.09 13.84 -2.72
N HIS A 93 -24.74 14.19 -3.97
CA HIS A 93 -23.43 13.90 -4.55
C HIS A 93 -22.54 15.15 -4.56
N TYR A 94 -21.31 15.00 -4.08
CA TYR A 94 -20.28 16.02 -4.03
C TYR A 94 -19.09 15.55 -4.88
N VAL A 95 -18.85 16.21 -6.01
CA VAL A 95 -17.82 15.79 -7.00
C VAL A 95 -16.64 16.76 -6.96
N TYR A 96 -15.43 16.20 -6.97
CA TYR A 96 -14.16 16.92 -6.99
C TYR A 96 -13.35 16.43 -8.21
N LEU A 97 -13.08 17.29 -9.18
CA LEU A 97 -12.54 16.92 -10.50
C LEU A 97 -11.01 16.72 -10.49
N GLU A 98 -10.51 15.48 -10.38
CA GLU A 98 -9.14 15.07 -10.75
C GLU A 98 -9.13 13.58 -11.19
N GLY A 99 -8.67 13.24 -12.41
CA GLY A 99 -8.51 11.82 -12.83
C GLY A 99 -8.06 11.55 -14.28
N SER A 100 -7.34 10.45 -14.51
CA SER A 100 -6.91 9.93 -15.82
C SER A 100 -7.12 8.39 -15.90
N ILE A 101 -7.56 7.85 -17.04
CA ILE A 101 -7.97 6.43 -17.21
C ILE A 101 -6.97 5.65 -18.10
N GLU A 102 -6.59 4.44 -17.68
CA GLU A 102 -5.87 3.42 -18.47
C GLU A 102 -6.56 2.03 -18.33
N LEU A 103 -6.41 1.09 -19.29
CA LEU A 103 -7.16 -0.19 -19.34
C LEU A 103 -6.25 -1.42 -19.54
N ARG A 104 -6.46 -2.54 -18.81
CA ARG A 104 -5.67 -3.81 -18.91
C ARG A 104 -6.50 -5.10 -18.62
N SER A 105 -5.88 -6.28 -18.83
CA SER A 105 -6.42 -7.65 -18.59
C SER A 105 -5.40 -8.56 -17.86
N LYS A 106 -5.84 -9.62 -17.14
CA LYS A 106 -5.02 -10.43 -16.19
C LYS A 106 -5.07 -11.96 -16.39
N VAL A 107 -3.98 -12.63 -15.99
CA VAL A 107 -3.89 -14.05 -15.55
C VAL A 107 -3.36 -14.04 -14.09
N SER A 108 -4.03 -14.71 -13.15
CA SER A 108 -3.64 -14.74 -11.73
C SER A 108 -2.93 -16.04 -11.34
N ALA A 109 -1.91 -15.95 -10.49
CA ALA A 109 -1.27 -17.08 -9.82
C ALA A 109 -1.38 -16.87 -8.31
N ASN A 110 -2.07 -17.78 -7.61
CA ASN A 110 -2.19 -17.75 -6.15
C ASN A 110 -0.86 -18.21 -5.53
N LEU A 111 -0.32 -17.42 -4.60
CA LEU A 111 0.97 -17.68 -3.95
C LEU A 111 0.70 -18.32 -2.58
N THR A 112 0.82 -19.63 -2.49
CA THR A 112 0.70 -20.36 -1.21
C THR A 112 2.06 -20.34 -0.51
N VAL A 113 2.18 -19.61 0.59
CA VAL A 113 3.37 -19.67 1.46
C VAL A 113 3.20 -20.86 2.41
N THR A 114 4.01 -21.90 2.24
CA THR A 114 4.06 -23.03 3.18
C THR A 114 5.16 -22.77 4.20
N THR A 115 4.79 -22.46 5.45
CA THR A 115 5.71 -22.49 6.60
C THR A 115 5.83 -23.93 7.12
N SER A 116 6.98 -24.28 7.67
CA SER A 116 7.36 -25.66 8.05
C SER A 116 6.67 -26.22 9.30
N ASN A 117 5.55 -25.64 9.74
CA ASN A 117 4.72 -26.18 10.81
C ASN A 117 3.33 -26.48 10.23
N ASN A 118 2.89 -27.73 10.34
CA ASN A 118 1.70 -28.32 9.72
C ASN A 118 0.36 -27.81 10.29
N THR A 119 0.24 -26.52 10.55
CA THR A 119 -1.02 -25.83 10.83
C THR A 119 -1.35 -24.95 9.64
N GLN A 120 -2.24 -25.42 8.76
CA GLN A 120 -2.94 -24.54 7.82
C GLN A 120 -3.85 -23.62 8.66
N GLN A 121 -3.31 -22.48 9.06
CA GLN A 121 -4.14 -21.34 9.41
C GLN A 121 -4.62 -20.76 8.08
N THR A 122 -5.85 -21.07 7.71
CA THR A 122 -6.62 -20.25 6.78
C THR A 122 -6.91 -18.92 7.47
N ASP A 123 -5.90 -18.05 7.55
CA ASP A 123 -6.15 -16.64 7.76
C ASP A 123 -6.95 -16.20 6.54
N SER A 124 -8.21 -15.83 6.75
CA SER A 124 -9.03 -15.34 5.65
C SER A 124 -8.33 -14.13 5.04
N LEU A 125 -8.08 -14.17 3.73
CA LEU A 125 -7.39 -13.14 2.95
C LEU A 125 -7.82 -11.67 3.27
N PRO A 126 -9.10 -11.36 3.60
CA PRO A 126 -9.52 -10.02 4.01
C PRO A 126 -8.80 -9.49 5.28
N SER A 127 -8.40 -10.37 6.20
CA SER A 127 -7.87 -9.99 7.52
C SER A 127 -6.49 -9.32 7.47
N THR A 128 -5.67 -9.63 6.45
CA THR A 128 -4.29 -9.12 6.38
C THR A 128 -4.25 -7.66 5.94
N ILE A 129 -5.03 -7.29 4.91
CA ILE A 129 -5.10 -5.91 4.41
C ILE A 129 -5.66 -4.98 5.49
N GLU A 130 -6.76 -5.38 6.13
CA GLU A 130 -7.38 -4.62 7.20
C GLU A 130 -6.47 -4.47 8.43
N SER A 131 -5.70 -5.51 8.75
CA SER A 131 -4.69 -5.46 9.81
C SER A 131 -3.60 -4.43 9.49
N TRP A 132 -3.09 -4.40 8.26
CA TRP A 132 -2.09 -3.40 7.85
C TRP A 132 -2.63 -1.98 7.85
N ILE A 133 -3.89 -1.77 7.41
CA ILE A 133 -4.54 -0.45 7.48
C ILE A 133 -4.71 -0.03 8.95
N SER A 134 -5.12 -0.94 9.81
CA SER A 134 -5.30 -0.66 11.24
C SER A 134 -3.96 -0.34 11.92
N LEU A 135 -2.90 -1.07 11.61
CA LEU A 135 -1.54 -0.78 12.05
C LEU A 135 -1.07 0.59 11.56
N ALA A 136 -1.31 0.93 10.29
CA ALA A 136 -0.93 2.23 9.73
C ALA A 136 -1.62 3.40 10.43
N LYS A 137 -2.88 3.24 10.87
CA LYS A 137 -3.57 4.26 11.65
C LYS A 137 -2.96 4.47 13.04
N ALA A 138 -2.41 3.42 13.64
CA ALA A 138 -1.82 3.45 14.98
C ALA A 138 -0.31 3.79 14.99
N ASP A 139 0.38 3.52 13.88
CA ASP A 139 1.83 3.63 13.77
C ASP A 139 2.23 4.42 12.51
N THR A 140 2.73 5.65 12.75
CA THR A 140 3.17 6.56 11.67
C THR A 140 4.28 5.99 10.80
N ALA A 141 5.18 5.15 11.34
CA ALA A 141 6.21 4.51 10.53
C ALA A 141 5.59 3.51 9.55
N VAL A 142 4.55 2.78 9.97
CA VAL A 142 3.82 1.86 9.09
C VAL A 142 3.08 2.64 8.00
N ALA A 143 2.42 3.75 8.36
CA ALA A 143 1.76 4.62 7.38
C ALA A 143 2.73 5.16 6.32
N ASP A 144 3.88 5.69 6.75
CA ASP A 144 4.89 6.24 5.84
C ASP A 144 5.51 5.16 4.95
N ALA A 145 5.77 3.97 5.49
CA ALA A 145 6.30 2.84 4.72
C ALA A 145 5.32 2.42 3.60
N LEU A 146 4.03 2.26 3.92
CA LEU A 146 2.99 1.97 2.93
C LEU A 146 2.87 3.09 1.87
N HIS A 147 2.95 4.34 2.32
CA HIS A 147 2.89 5.50 1.44
C HIS A 147 4.03 5.51 0.41
N PHE A 148 5.28 5.28 0.82
CA PHE A 148 6.41 5.27 -0.13
C PHE A 148 6.46 4.00 -0.97
N PHE A 149 6.02 2.85 -0.45
CA PHE A 149 6.06 1.59 -1.19
C PHE A 149 5.21 1.64 -2.48
N ARG A 150 4.11 2.39 -2.49
CA ARG A 150 3.19 2.51 -3.64
C ARG A 150 3.85 3.00 -4.93
N GLU A 151 4.90 3.83 -4.84
CA GLU A 151 5.50 4.52 -5.99
C GLU A 151 6.51 3.67 -6.76
N ASN A 152 7.03 2.60 -6.15
CA ASN A 152 8.02 1.68 -6.73
C ASN A 152 9.19 2.36 -7.47
N THR A 153 9.74 3.43 -6.90
CA THR A 153 10.95 4.09 -7.41
C THR A 153 12.14 3.78 -6.51
N TRP A 154 13.36 3.95 -7.02
CA TRP A 154 14.57 3.80 -6.19
C TRP A 154 14.56 4.68 -4.95
N ILE A 155 14.07 5.91 -5.08
CA ILE A 155 13.95 6.86 -3.97
C ILE A 155 12.91 6.35 -2.96
N SER A 156 11.74 5.92 -3.44
CA SER A 156 10.66 5.48 -2.56
C SER A 156 11.00 4.17 -1.84
N LEU A 157 11.57 3.18 -2.54
CA LEU A 157 12.06 1.93 -1.95
C LEU A 157 13.17 2.17 -0.91
N TYR A 158 14.07 3.13 -1.15
CA TYR A 158 15.10 3.48 -0.16
C TYR A 158 14.47 4.08 1.10
N LYS A 159 13.47 4.97 0.96
CA LYS A 159 12.75 5.54 2.10
C LYS A 159 12.05 4.47 2.93
N VAL A 160 11.40 3.49 2.29
CA VAL A 160 10.80 2.34 3.00
C VAL A 160 11.86 1.59 3.80
N TYR A 161 13.01 1.29 3.19
CA TYR A 161 14.13 0.67 3.90
C TYR A 161 14.63 1.52 5.07
N GLU A 162 14.76 2.84 4.92
CA GLU A 162 15.20 3.73 6.00
C GLU A 162 14.21 3.78 7.17
N ILE A 163 12.91 3.83 6.87
CA ILE A 163 11.84 3.82 7.88
C ILE A 163 11.92 2.53 8.69
N ILE A 164 11.92 1.37 8.02
CA ILE A 164 11.97 0.06 8.69
C ILE A 164 13.27 -0.05 9.48
N SER A 165 14.41 0.31 8.87
CA SER A 165 15.72 0.29 9.53
C SER A 165 15.72 1.18 10.77
N GLY A 166 15.13 2.38 10.72
CA GLY A 166 15.00 3.26 11.88
C GLY A 166 14.17 2.62 13.00
N ASP A 167 13.00 2.08 12.64
CA ASP A 167 12.05 1.48 13.58
C ASP A 167 12.63 0.27 14.32
N VAL A 168 13.44 -0.56 13.65
CA VAL A 168 14.02 -1.77 14.27
C VAL A 168 15.40 -1.58 14.90
N GLY A 169 15.92 -0.36 14.97
CA GLY A 169 17.23 -0.07 15.57
C GLY A 169 18.44 -0.30 14.63
N GLY A 170 18.22 -0.23 13.32
CA GLY A 170 19.24 -0.13 12.29
C GLY A 170 19.36 -1.35 11.36
N GLN A 171 20.17 -1.21 10.32
CA GLN A 171 20.41 -2.25 9.31
C GLN A 171 20.86 -3.59 9.92
N GLN A 172 21.65 -3.55 10.99
CA GLN A 172 22.12 -4.77 11.64
C GLN A 172 20.99 -5.57 12.29
N ALA A 173 19.93 -4.92 12.76
CA ALA A 173 18.76 -5.59 13.30
C ALA A 173 17.98 -6.34 12.20
N ILE A 174 17.82 -5.74 11.01
CA ILE A 174 17.23 -6.40 9.83
C ILE A 174 18.01 -7.68 9.49
N ILE A 175 19.35 -7.61 9.47
CA ILE A 175 20.20 -8.76 9.16
C ILE A 175 20.09 -9.83 10.25
N LYS A 176 20.16 -9.44 11.54
CA LYS A 176 20.08 -10.36 12.69
C LYS A 176 18.73 -11.08 12.75
N LYS A 177 17.64 -10.40 12.38
CA LYS A 177 16.30 -10.99 12.28
C LYS A 177 16.10 -11.89 11.05
N GLY A 178 17.09 -11.95 10.15
CA GLY A 178 17.04 -12.81 8.96
C GLY A 178 16.18 -12.29 7.82
N TRP A 179 15.73 -11.03 7.88
CA TRP A 179 14.83 -10.45 6.87
C TRP A 179 15.54 -10.12 5.56
N ALA A 180 16.85 -9.90 5.61
CA ALA A 180 17.71 -9.72 4.45
C ALA A 180 19.17 -10.04 4.76
N THR A 181 19.94 -10.37 3.72
CA THR A 181 21.38 -10.61 3.87
C THR A 181 22.16 -9.30 3.81
N LYS A 182 23.32 -9.23 4.48
CA LYS A 182 24.25 -8.09 4.36
C LYS A 182 24.61 -7.78 2.91
N HIS A 183 24.83 -8.82 2.09
CA HIS A 183 25.14 -8.68 0.67
C HIS A 183 23.99 -8.02 -0.10
N SER A 184 22.75 -8.50 0.10
CA SER A 184 21.57 -7.94 -0.57
C SER A 184 21.33 -6.47 -0.23
N LEU A 185 21.41 -6.09 1.06
CA LEU A 185 21.24 -4.71 1.52
C LEU A 185 22.37 -3.79 1.02
N SER A 186 23.61 -4.29 1.00
CA SER A 186 24.74 -3.54 0.44
C SER A 186 24.58 -3.31 -1.06
N ARG A 187 24.15 -4.34 -1.82
CA ARG A 187 23.93 -4.23 -3.26
C ARG A 187 22.79 -3.25 -3.57
N PHE A 188 21.69 -3.33 -2.81
CA PHE A 188 20.56 -2.41 -2.92
C PHE A 188 20.97 -0.96 -2.66
N THR A 189 21.55 -0.68 -1.49
CA THR A 189 21.88 0.71 -1.09
C THR A 189 22.94 1.34 -2.00
N GLN A 190 23.98 0.60 -2.39
CA GLN A 190 24.98 1.09 -3.34
C GLN A 190 24.41 1.34 -4.73
N THR A 191 23.51 0.48 -5.22
CA THR A 191 22.85 0.69 -6.51
C THR A 191 21.99 1.96 -6.45
N ALA A 192 21.09 2.05 -5.47
CA ALA A 192 20.15 3.16 -5.30
C ALA A 192 20.84 4.54 -5.17
N GLN A 193 22.03 4.58 -4.59
CA GLN A 193 22.79 5.82 -4.39
C GLN A 193 23.72 6.17 -5.56
N SER A 194 24.00 5.24 -6.47
CA SER A 194 25.01 5.44 -7.52
C SER A 194 24.40 6.01 -8.80
N LYS A 195 24.70 7.28 -9.08
CA LYS A 195 24.41 7.91 -10.38
C LYS A 195 25.05 7.17 -11.56
N ALA A 196 26.22 6.57 -11.36
CA ALA A 196 26.87 5.76 -12.41
C ALA A 196 26.07 4.49 -12.74
N ALA A 197 25.32 3.93 -11.79
CA ALA A 197 24.44 2.78 -12.05
C ALA A 197 23.08 3.19 -12.63
N LEU A 198 22.47 4.27 -12.10
CA LEU A 198 21.05 4.57 -12.32
C LEU A 198 20.77 5.87 -13.06
N GLY A 199 21.78 6.68 -13.36
CA GLY A 199 21.59 8.01 -13.94
C GLY A 199 20.71 8.88 -13.04
N ASP A 200 19.65 9.46 -13.63
CA ASP A 200 18.73 10.37 -12.95
C ASP A 200 17.79 9.66 -11.96
N LEU A 201 17.73 8.33 -12.00
CA LEU A 201 16.94 7.54 -11.05
C LEU A 201 17.66 7.32 -9.71
N ALA A 202 18.95 7.69 -9.62
CA ALA A 202 19.70 7.58 -8.38
C ALA A 202 19.17 8.54 -7.31
N ARG A 203 19.21 8.12 -6.04
CA ARG A 203 18.86 8.97 -4.89
C ARG A 203 19.71 10.23 -4.80
N HIS A 204 20.96 10.16 -5.26
CA HIS A 204 21.90 11.26 -5.20
C HIS A 204 22.37 11.66 -6.59
N ALA A 205 22.34 12.96 -6.87
CA ALA A 205 22.84 13.53 -8.12
C ALA A 205 24.38 13.58 -8.22
N ALA A 206 25.09 13.41 -7.08
CA ALA A 206 26.53 13.48 -7.01
C ALA A 206 27.19 12.12 -7.33
N ASN A 207 28.32 12.14 -8.06
CA ASN A 207 29.12 10.96 -8.39
C ASN A 207 29.99 10.44 -7.22
N LYS A 208 29.48 10.52 -5.98
CA LYS A 208 30.19 10.12 -4.77
C LYS A 208 30.18 8.60 -4.57
N PHE A 209 29.11 7.93 -5.01
CA PHE A 209 28.88 6.51 -4.71
C PHE A 209 29.30 5.63 -5.89
N LYS A 210 30.24 4.72 -5.63
CA LYS A 210 30.67 3.72 -6.61
C LYS A 210 29.55 2.67 -6.79
N PRO A 211 29.22 2.31 -8.04
CA PRO A 211 28.25 1.26 -8.29
C PRO A 211 28.83 -0.09 -7.86
N PRO A 212 28.00 -1.05 -7.41
CA PRO A 212 28.45 -2.42 -7.21
C PRO A 212 28.79 -3.07 -8.56
N ALA A 213 29.56 -4.16 -8.54
CA ALA A 213 29.95 -4.88 -9.76
C ALA A 213 28.74 -5.41 -10.55
N GLN A 214 27.65 -5.72 -9.86
CA GLN A 214 26.38 -6.14 -10.43
C GLN A 214 25.27 -5.30 -9.79
N PRO A 215 24.92 -4.14 -10.39
CA PRO A 215 23.80 -3.32 -9.94
C PRO A 215 22.50 -4.12 -9.87
N MET A 216 21.69 -3.83 -8.86
CA MET A 216 20.39 -4.47 -8.68
C MET A 216 19.37 -3.86 -9.67
N SER A 217 18.53 -4.68 -10.28
CA SER A 217 17.36 -4.19 -11.05
C SER A 217 16.29 -3.63 -10.12
N ILE A 218 15.38 -2.79 -10.65
CA ILE A 218 14.27 -2.26 -9.84
C ILE A 218 13.35 -3.39 -9.33
N GLN A 219 13.14 -4.46 -10.10
CA GLN A 219 12.33 -5.61 -9.70
C GLN A 219 12.97 -6.40 -8.56
N GLU A 220 14.30 -6.59 -8.59
CA GLU A 220 15.03 -7.20 -7.46
C GLU A 220 14.97 -6.31 -6.21
N ALA A 221 15.07 -4.99 -6.37
CA ALA A 221 14.99 -4.03 -5.29
C ALA A 221 13.60 -4.02 -4.64
N GLU A 222 12.54 -3.97 -5.46
CA GLU A 222 11.15 -4.09 -5.02
C GLU A 222 10.94 -5.40 -4.25
N SER A 223 11.38 -6.52 -4.81
CA SER A 223 11.25 -7.84 -4.17
C SER A 223 11.96 -7.91 -2.81
N LEU A 224 13.17 -7.35 -2.72
CA LEU A 224 13.93 -7.28 -1.47
C LEU A 224 13.21 -6.43 -0.42
N VAL A 225 12.83 -5.20 -0.77
CA VAL A 225 12.18 -4.26 0.16
C VAL A 225 10.80 -4.78 0.57
N ARG A 226 10.04 -5.37 -0.35
CA ARG A 226 8.78 -6.04 -0.08
C ARG A 226 8.94 -7.16 0.94
N GLY A 227 9.95 -8.03 0.77
CA GLY A 227 10.22 -9.12 1.72
C GLY A 227 10.56 -8.62 3.13
N ILE A 228 11.37 -7.56 3.22
CA ILE A 228 11.70 -6.90 4.48
C ILE A 228 10.44 -6.31 5.12
N MET A 229 9.61 -5.61 4.34
CA MET A 229 8.38 -4.97 4.80
C MET A 229 7.36 -5.98 5.32
N LEU A 230 7.13 -7.10 4.61
CA LEU A 230 6.25 -8.17 5.08
C LEU A 230 6.76 -8.76 6.40
N SER A 231 8.06 -9.05 6.50
CA SER A 231 8.66 -9.60 7.72
C SER A 231 8.54 -8.64 8.92
N TRP A 232 8.65 -7.34 8.65
CA TRP A 232 8.51 -6.29 9.64
C TRP A 232 7.06 -6.14 10.12
N LEU A 233 6.09 -6.09 9.20
CA LEU A 233 4.67 -6.04 9.54
C LEU A 233 4.23 -7.26 10.36
N SER A 234 4.66 -8.46 9.96
CA SER A 234 4.41 -9.69 10.73
C SER A 234 5.06 -9.70 12.12
N SER A 235 6.05 -8.84 12.38
CA SER A 235 6.66 -8.71 13.71
C SER A 235 5.96 -7.70 14.61
N LYS A 236 5.02 -6.92 14.08
CA LYS A 236 4.18 -5.96 14.82
C LYS A 236 2.80 -6.51 15.17
N THR A 237 2.43 -7.66 14.60
CA THR A 237 1.23 -8.44 14.91
C THR A 237 1.55 -9.53 15.93
#